data_AF-A0A356HZ95-F1
#
_entry.id   AF-A0A356HZ95-F1
#
_cell.length_a   1.000
_cell.length_b   1.000
_cell.length_c   1.000
_cell.angle_alpha   90.00
_cell.angle_beta   90.00
_cell.angle_gamma   90.00
#
_symmetry.space_group_name_H-M   'P 1'
#
loop_
_entity.id
_entity.type
_entity.pdbx_description
1 polymer ?
#
loop_
_entity_poly.entity_id
_entity_poly.type
_entity_poly.pdbx_seq_one_letter_code
_entity_poly.pdbx_strand_id
1 'polypeptide(L)'
;MLPNDEIYEIDRDIERYRGILAKGPLSIVFAPLAELLRRRGFVDDALQICLDGLQKHPNHIGGKVALGRIYYDKGMIKEARKEFEEVIRIAPDNILAAKLLKEICEKGDVINAGELDEKSYDKQSDALEDGDYEEIEPEPLTDNTPIAEDRCAGNKPADDKIIYTITVAEFLEKQGHPDEALKVYEKIVEKDSSNKTARERIDRIKSLLNKHQDNKKEKEPDEGERFTLLANWMNKLQKRRN
;
A
#
# COMPACT_ATOMS: atom_id res chain seq x y z
N MET A 1 22.63 -0.66 20.51
CA MET A 1 23.27 -1.97 20.74
C MET A 1 22.20 -2.91 21.27
N LEU A 2 22.02 -4.09 20.67
CA LEU A 2 20.96 -5.01 21.07
C LEU A 2 21.35 -5.70 22.41
N PRO A 3 20.39 -6.04 23.28
CA PRO A 3 20.67 -6.83 24.49
C PRO A 3 21.16 -8.25 24.11
N ASN A 4 22.04 -8.82 24.94
CA ASN A 4 22.68 -10.11 24.66
C ASN A 4 21.68 -11.25 24.43
N ASP A 5 20.55 -11.27 25.13
CA ASP A 5 19.54 -12.32 24.97
C ASP A 5 18.86 -12.27 23.59
N GLU A 6 18.60 -11.06 23.07
CA GLU A 6 18.03 -10.87 21.73
C GLU A 6 19.04 -11.25 20.63
N ILE A 7 20.33 -11.00 20.87
CA ILE A 7 21.45 -11.42 20.03
C ILE A 7 21.46 -12.96 19.85
N TYR A 8 21.32 -13.74 20.93
CA TYR A 8 21.29 -15.21 20.83
C TYR A 8 20.06 -15.76 20.10
N GLU A 9 18.89 -15.15 20.29
CA GLU A 9 17.68 -15.56 19.55
C GLU A 9 17.78 -15.23 18.05
N ILE A 10 18.33 -14.07 17.69
CA ILE A 10 18.58 -13.69 16.28
C ILE A 10 19.52 -14.69 15.60
N ASP A 11 20.61 -15.12 16.25
CA ASP A 11 21.54 -16.09 15.66
C ASP A 11 20.89 -17.46 15.45
N ARG A 12 20.08 -17.91 16.43
CA ARG A 12 19.32 -19.17 16.33
C ARG A 12 18.35 -19.13 15.15
N ASP A 13 17.66 -18.01 14.95
CA ASP A 13 16.72 -17.85 13.83
C ASP A 13 17.42 -17.73 12.48
N ILE A 14 18.56 -17.04 12.39
CA ILE A 14 19.39 -16.99 11.18
C ILE A 14 19.76 -18.42 10.74
N GLU A 15 20.26 -19.25 11.66
CA GLU A 15 20.65 -20.62 11.33
C GLU A 15 19.44 -21.50 10.93
N ARG A 16 18.30 -21.34 11.63
CA ARG A 16 17.04 -22.00 11.27
C ARG A 16 16.60 -21.64 9.85
N TYR A 17 16.61 -20.36 9.47
CA TYR A 17 16.19 -19.93 8.14
C TYR A 17 17.21 -20.30 7.05
N ARG A 18 18.52 -20.26 7.34
CA ARG A 18 19.57 -20.81 6.45
C ARG A 18 19.34 -22.29 6.16
N GLY A 19 19.05 -23.09 7.18
CA GLY A 19 18.72 -24.52 7.04
C GLY A 19 17.45 -24.80 6.23
N ILE A 20 16.45 -23.91 6.26
CA ILE A 20 15.25 -24.00 5.42
C ILE A 20 15.58 -23.63 3.97
N LEU A 21 16.31 -22.53 3.75
CA LEU A 21 16.67 -22.04 2.41
C LEU A 21 17.61 -23.01 1.67
N ALA A 22 18.53 -23.66 2.40
CA ALA A 22 19.41 -24.70 1.85
C ALA A 22 18.64 -25.97 1.40
N LYS A 23 17.55 -26.32 2.09
CA LYS A 23 16.68 -27.46 1.71
C LYS A 23 15.68 -27.10 0.61
N GLY A 24 15.32 -25.82 0.49
CA GLY A 24 14.36 -25.31 -0.47
C GLY A 24 14.81 -23.95 -1.01
N PRO A 25 15.63 -23.89 -2.07
CA PRO A 25 16.15 -22.64 -2.62
C PRO A 25 15.07 -21.72 -3.23
N LEU A 26 13.85 -22.24 -3.41
CA LEU A 26 12.64 -21.52 -3.81
C LEU A 26 11.79 -21.07 -2.60
N SER A 27 12.27 -21.17 -1.36
CA SER A 27 11.51 -20.77 -0.18
C SER A 27 11.55 -19.26 0.06
N ILE A 28 10.39 -18.65 0.35
CA ILE A 28 10.23 -17.21 0.62
C ILE A 28 10.89 -16.73 1.93
N VAL A 29 11.49 -17.64 2.71
CA VAL A 29 12.20 -17.33 3.97
C VAL A 29 13.46 -16.47 3.78
N PHE A 30 13.89 -16.23 2.54
CA PHE A 30 15.00 -15.31 2.25
C PHE A 30 14.74 -13.89 2.80
N ALA A 31 13.49 -13.41 2.77
CA ALA A 31 13.15 -12.06 3.23
C ALA A 31 13.28 -11.88 4.76
N PRO A 32 12.70 -12.73 5.64
CA PRO A 32 12.95 -12.65 7.07
C PRO A 32 14.42 -12.97 7.43
N LEU A 33 15.11 -13.85 6.69
CA LEU A 33 16.54 -14.10 6.89
C LEU A 33 17.38 -12.85 6.61
N ALA A 34 17.15 -12.19 5.48
CA ALA A 34 17.85 -10.95 5.12
C ALA A 34 17.58 -9.83 6.14
N GLU A 35 16.35 -9.71 6.65
CA GLU A 35 16.04 -8.75 7.71
C GLU A 35 16.77 -9.05 9.03
N LEU A 36 16.88 -10.32 9.43
CA LEU A 36 17.64 -10.70 10.64
C LEU A 36 19.14 -10.44 10.47
N LEU A 37 19.71 -10.77 9.31
CA LEU A 37 21.11 -10.47 8.97
C LEU A 37 21.37 -8.94 9.01
N ARG A 38 20.48 -8.14 8.42
CA ARG A 38 20.51 -6.67 8.47
C ARG A 38 20.46 -6.16 9.91
N ARG A 39 19.51 -6.63 10.73
CA ARG A 39 19.41 -6.29 12.17
C ARG A 39 20.66 -6.66 12.97
N ARG A 40 21.36 -7.72 12.56
CA ARG A 40 22.60 -8.18 13.18
C ARG A 40 23.85 -7.41 12.72
N GLY A 41 23.73 -6.59 11.68
CA GLY A 41 24.83 -5.82 11.09
C GLY A 41 25.54 -6.51 9.93
N PHE A 42 25.12 -7.73 9.55
CA PHE A 42 25.62 -8.43 8.36
C PHE A 42 24.88 -7.94 7.11
N VAL A 43 25.05 -6.66 6.78
CA VAL A 43 24.28 -5.97 5.73
C VAL A 43 24.63 -6.46 4.32
N ASP A 44 25.89 -6.87 4.09
CA ASP A 44 26.32 -7.45 2.81
C ASP A 44 25.75 -8.87 2.59
N ASP A 45 25.81 -9.74 3.58
CA ASP A 45 25.16 -11.07 3.55
C ASP A 45 23.65 -10.92 3.33
N ALA A 46 23.02 -9.95 4.01
CA ALA A 46 21.60 -9.65 3.84
C ALA A 46 21.28 -9.25 2.40
N LEU A 47 22.12 -8.42 1.77
CA LEU A 47 21.95 -8.00 0.37
C LEU A 47 22.00 -9.20 -0.57
N GLN A 48 23.01 -10.06 -0.46
CA GLN A 48 23.15 -11.22 -1.35
C GLN A 48 21.95 -12.19 -1.21
N ILE A 49 21.58 -12.54 0.02
CA ILE A 49 20.42 -13.42 0.29
C ILE A 49 19.11 -12.81 -0.24
N CYS A 50 18.96 -11.49 -0.14
CA CYS A 50 17.77 -10.80 -0.64
C CYS A 50 17.71 -10.80 -2.18
N LEU A 51 18.82 -10.52 -2.85
CA LEU A 51 18.93 -10.55 -4.32
C LEU A 51 18.72 -11.96 -4.89
N ASP A 52 19.38 -12.98 -4.33
CA ASP A 52 19.22 -14.39 -4.74
C ASP A 52 17.78 -14.89 -4.56
N GLY A 53 17.10 -14.38 -3.54
CA GLY A 53 15.70 -14.68 -3.26
C GLY A 53 14.74 -13.97 -4.21
N LEU A 54 14.98 -12.68 -4.49
CA LEU A 54 14.20 -11.89 -5.44
C LEU A 54 14.41 -12.31 -6.89
N GLN A 55 15.58 -12.84 -7.26
CA GLN A 55 15.81 -13.43 -8.59
C GLN A 55 14.85 -14.60 -8.85
N LYS A 56 14.50 -15.36 -7.80
CA LYS A 56 13.57 -16.50 -7.85
C LYS A 56 12.12 -16.10 -7.58
N HIS A 57 11.91 -15.00 -6.87
CA HIS A 57 10.60 -14.44 -6.53
C HIS A 57 10.52 -12.93 -6.81
N PRO A 58 10.51 -12.48 -8.08
CA PRO A 58 10.62 -11.05 -8.42
C PRO A 58 9.51 -10.17 -7.83
N ASN A 59 8.32 -10.76 -7.66
CA ASN A 59 7.12 -10.07 -7.17
C ASN A 59 6.93 -10.17 -5.64
N HIS A 60 7.92 -10.68 -4.90
CA HIS A 60 7.79 -10.84 -3.44
C HIS A 60 7.96 -9.49 -2.71
N ILE A 61 6.83 -8.84 -2.40
CA ILE A 61 6.77 -7.51 -1.77
C ILE A 61 7.59 -7.42 -0.48
N GLY A 62 7.50 -8.43 0.40
CA GLY A 62 8.29 -8.46 1.64
C GLY A 62 9.81 -8.52 1.37
N GLY A 63 10.22 -9.13 0.26
CA GLY A 63 11.60 -9.14 -0.23
C GLY A 63 12.03 -7.76 -0.72
N LYS A 64 11.23 -7.09 -1.55
CA LYS A 64 11.51 -5.73 -2.03
C LYS A 64 11.60 -4.70 -0.88
N VAL A 65 10.74 -4.81 0.13
CA VAL A 65 10.84 -4.00 1.35
C VAL A 65 12.14 -4.29 2.12
N ALA A 66 12.54 -5.54 2.26
CA ALA A 66 13.81 -5.90 2.89
C ALA A 66 15.00 -5.33 2.10
N LEU A 67 15.00 -5.46 0.77
CA LEU A 67 16.03 -4.93 -0.12
C LEU A 67 16.17 -3.41 0.00
N GLY A 68 15.06 -2.66 -0.05
CA GLY A 68 15.07 -1.21 0.13
C GLY A 68 15.64 -0.77 1.48
N ARG A 69 15.38 -1.54 2.55
CA ARG A 69 15.95 -1.29 3.90
C ARG A 69 17.43 -1.62 3.98
N ILE A 70 17.88 -2.67 3.29
CA ILE A 70 19.30 -3.02 3.19
C ILE A 70 20.06 -1.92 2.43
N TYR A 71 19.53 -1.44 1.29
CA TYR A 71 20.12 -0.30 0.59
C TYR A 71 20.17 0.97 1.44
N TYR A 72 19.10 1.25 2.20
CA TYR A 72 19.07 2.39 3.11
C TYR A 72 20.17 2.33 4.17
N ASP A 73 20.36 1.17 4.81
CA ASP A 73 21.43 0.96 5.80
C ASP A 73 22.85 1.03 5.18
N LYS A 74 23.00 0.66 3.89
CA LYS A 74 24.27 0.84 3.14
C LYS A 74 24.51 2.29 2.68
N GLY A 75 23.57 3.21 2.91
CA GLY A 75 23.64 4.58 2.39
C GLY A 75 23.32 4.71 0.90
N MET A 76 22.83 3.64 0.25
CA MET A 76 22.42 3.62 -1.15
C MET A 76 20.99 4.18 -1.28
N ILE A 77 20.86 5.50 -1.01
CA ILE A 77 19.56 6.17 -0.84
C ILE A 77 18.76 6.22 -2.15
N LYS A 78 19.42 6.34 -3.31
CA LYS A 78 18.78 6.43 -4.63
C LYS A 78 18.14 5.07 -5.02
N GLU A 79 18.81 3.98 -4.69
CA GLU A 79 18.39 2.60 -4.89
C GLU A 79 17.29 2.19 -3.87
N ALA A 80 17.46 2.56 -2.60
CA ALA A 80 16.45 2.37 -1.56
C ALA A 80 15.12 3.05 -1.94
N ARG A 81 15.18 4.30 -2.42
CA ARG A 81 14.01 5.04 -2.92
C ARG A 81 13.27 4.25 -4.00
N LYS A 82 13.99 3.82 -5.04
CA LYS A 82 13.42 3.10 -6.20
C LYS A 82 12.69 1.82 -5.78
N GLU A 83 13.26 1.02 -4.87
CA GLU A 83 12.59 -0.20 -4.39
C GLU A 83 11.35 0.10 -3.54
N PHE A 84 11.35 1.17 -2.73
CA PHE A 84 10.14 1.56 -1.99
C PHE A 84 9.05 2.18 -2.88
N GLU A 85 9.41 2.96 -3.90
CA GLU A 85 8.47 3.46 -4.92
C GLU A 85 7.80 2.29 -5.66
N GLU A 86 8.58 1.28 -6.04
CA GLU A 86 8.07 0.07 -6.69
C GLU A 86 7.17 -0.77 -5.76
N VAL A 87 7.53 -0.89 -4.47
CA VAL A 87 6.65 -1.51 -3.47
C VAL A 87 5.32 -0.75 -3.36
N ILE A 88 5.34 0.57 -3.29
CA ILE A 88 4.11 1.38 -3.17
C ILE A 88 3.28 1.35 -4.46
N ARG A 89 3.91 1.19 -5.62
CA ARG A 89 3.20 0.99 -6.90
C ARG A 89 2.41 -0.33 -6.94
N ILE A 90 2.94 -1.40 -6.34
CA ILE A 90 2.30 -2.73 -6.35
C ILE A 90 1.38 -2.93 -5.13
N ALA A 91 1.81 -2.46 -3.95
CA ALA A 91 1.11 -2.56 -2.67
C ALA A 91 1.02 -1.17 -2.00
N PRO A 92 0.08 -0.30 -2.44
CA PRO A 92 -0.10 1.04 -1.88
C PRO A 92 -0.48 1.05 -0.39
N ASP A 93 -0.88 -0.10 0.14
CA ASP A 93 -1.24 -0.35 1.52
C ASP A 93 -0.04 -0.54 2.46
N ASN A 94 1.17 -0.65 1.91
CA ASN A 94 2.38 -0.93 2.69
C ASN A 94 2.84 0.30 3.49
N ILE A 95 2.25 0.50 4.67
CA ILE A 95 2.54 1.59 5.61
C ILE A 95 4.05 1.70 5.91
N LEU A 96 4.77 0.58 5.98
CA LEU A 96 6.21 0.57 6.27
C LEU A 96 7.01 1.17 5.10
N ALA A 97 6.75 0.74 3.87
CA ALA A 97 7.39 1.30 2.68
C ALA A 97 7.04 2.79 2.50
N ALA A 98 5.78 3.18 2.74
CA ALA A 98 5.35 4.57 2.63
C ALA A 98 6.07 5.47 3.66
N LYS A 99 6.22 4.99 4.90
CA LYS A 99 6.96 5.71 5.95
C LYS A 99 8.44 5.85 5.62
N LEU A 100 9.08 4.79 5.13
CA LEU A 100 10.51 4.80 4.79
C LEU A 100 10.80 5.66 3.55
N LEU A 101 9.93 5.60 2.54
CA LEU A 101 10.01 6.47 1.37
C LEU A 101 9.86 7.94 1.78
N LYS A 102 8.91 8.26 2.67
CA LYS A 102 8.77 9.61 3.23
C LYS A 102 10.03 10.06 3.97
N GLU A 103 10.63 9.23 4.83
CA GLU A 103 11.88 9.56 5.53
C GLU A 103 13.05 9.79 4.54
N ILE A 104 13.10 9.02 3.44
CA ILE A 104 14.08 9.18 2.36
C ILE A 104 13.83 10.45 1.52
N CYS A 105 12.59 10.89 1.36
CA CYS A 105 12.29 12.18 0.73
C CYS A 105 12.65 13.33 1.66
N GLU A 106 12.19 13.33 2.91
CA GLU A 106 12.49 14.37 3.89
C GLU A 106 14.00 14.56 4.12
N LYS A 107 14.80 13.49 4.03
CA LYS A 107 16.28 13.58 4.06
C LYS A 107 16.89 13.90 2.70
N GLY A 108 16.32 13.37 1.62
CA GLY A 108 16.79 13.56 0.26
C GLY A 108 16.62 14.98 -0.24
N ASP A 109 15.58 15.70 0.18
CA ASP A 109 15.35 17.09 -0.19
C ASP A 109 16.43 18.03 0.39
N VAL A 110 17.03 17.67 1.54
CA VAL A 110 18.18 18.36 2.12
C VAL A 110 19.47 18.13 1.30
N ILE A 111 19.57 17.00 0.60
CA ILE A 111 20.73 16.64 -0.23
C ILE A 111 20.56 17.18 -1.66
N ASN A 112 19.35 17.08 -2.23
CA ASN A 112 19.01 17.69 -3.52
C ASN A 112 19.17 19.21 -3.47
N ALA A 113 18.84 19.87 -2.36
CA ALA A 113 19.12 21.29 -2.17
C ALA A 113 20.62 21.65 -2.22
N GLY A 114 21.53 20.68 -2.03
CA GLY A 114 22.97 20.83 -2.24
C GLY A 114 23.47 20.37 -3.61
N GLU A 115 22.85 19.37 -4.24
CA GLU A 115 23.19 18.91 -5.61
C GLU A 115 22.60 19.84 -6.71
N LEU A 116 21.55 20.62 -6.43
CA LEU A 116 20.87 21.47 -7.42
C LEU A 116 21.66 22.74 -7.81
N ASP A 117 22.62 23.20 -7.01
CA ASP A 117 23.43 24.38 -7.33
C ASP A 117 24.53 24.12 -8.38
N GLU A 118 24.92 22.85 -8.62
CA GLU A 118 26.01 22.51 -9.57
C GLU A 118 25.54 21.95 -10.93
N LYS A 119 24.24 21.64 -11.08
CA LYS A 119 23.66 21.22 -12.38
C LYS A 119 22.55 22.14 -12.86
N SER A 120 22.89 23.43 -12.89
CA SER A 120 22.30 24.33 -13.90
C SER A 120 22.54 23.75 -15.30
N TYR A 121 21.48 23.76 -16.11
CA TYR A 121 21.47 23.23 -17.46
C TYR A 121 22.44 23.98 -18.37
N ASP A 122 23.54 23.35 -18.76
CA ASP A 122 24.26 23.71 -19.99
C ASP A 122 24.95 22.49 -20.61
N LYS A 123 24.31 21.94 -21.66
CA LYS A 123 24.91 21.83 -23.00
C LYS A 123 23.94 21.21 -24.01
N GLN A 124 23.73 21.92 -25.11
CA GLN A 124 23.22 21.36 -26.36
C GLN A 124 24.33 20.66 -27.16
N SER A 125 23.89 19.90 -28.17
CA SER A 125 24.61 19.37 -29.34
C SER A 125 25.71 18.31 -29.13
N ASP A 126 25.42 17.16 -29.74
CA ASP A 126 26.25 16.41 -30.69
C ASP A 126 27.63 15.88 -30.25
N ALA A 127 27.71 14.56 -30.08
CA ALA A 127 28.61 13.71 -30.87
C ALA A 127 28.16 12.23 -30.83
N LEU A 128 28.45 11.51 -31.91
CA LEU A 128 28.24 10.07 -32.09
C LEU A 128 29.35 9.26 -31.41
N GLU A 129 29.05 8.07 -30.90
CA GLU A 129 29.84 6.83 -31.15
C GLU A 129 29.16 5.59 -30.52
N ASP A 130 28.56 4.78 -31.40
CA ASP A 130 28.65 3.32 -31.54
C ASP A 130 28.75 2.42 -30.28
N GLY A 131 27.75 1.53 -30.14
CA GLY A 131 27.76 0.40 -29.20
C GLY A 131 26.54 -0.51 -29.39
N ASP A 132 26.75 -1.69 -29.99
CA ASP A 132 25.69 -2.55 -30.51
C ASP A 132 24.71 -3.09 -29.45
N TYR A 133 23.40 -2.87 -29.68
CA TYR A 133 22.31 -3.65 -29.09
C TYR A 133 21.24 -3.92 -30.15
N GLU A 134 20.87 -5.18 -30.33
CA GLU A 134 20.00 -5.64 -31.42
C GLU A 134 18.58 -5.03 -31.35
N GLU A 135 18.12 -4.56 -32.51
CA GLU A 135 16.79 -4.01 -32.73
C GLU A 135 15.76 -5.15 -32.85
N ILE A 136 14.82 -5.23 -31.90
CA ILE A 136 13.68 -6.15 -31.95
C ILE A 136 12.41 -5.30 -31.94
N GLU A 137 11.73 -5.22 -33.09
CA GLU A 137 10.43 -4.56 -33.21
C GLU A 137 9.33 -5.29 -32.43
N PRO A 138 8.31 -4.58 -31.92
CA PRO A 138 7.27 -5.17 -31.06
C PRO A 138 6.12 -5.82 -31.85
N GLU A 139 5.82 -7.09 -31.60
CA GLU A 139 4.56 -7.71 -32.07
C GLU A 139 3.36 -7.36 -31.15
N PRO A 140 2.15 -7.15 -31.71
CA PRO A 140 0.95 -6.78 -30.95
C PRO A 140 -0.04 -7.95 -30.74
N LEU A 141 -1.05 -7.72 -29.88
CA LEU A 141 -2.27 -8.55 -29.66
C LEU A 141 -2.05 -9.87 -28.86
N THR A 142 -2.95 -10.40 -28.02
CA THR A 142 -4.32 -10.04 -27.60
C THR A 142 -4.58 -10.35 -26.11
N ASP A 143 -5.52 -9.59 -25.55
CA ASP A 143 -6.51 -9.92 -24.49
C ASP A 143 -6.56 -11.35 -23.90
N ASN A 144 -6.48 -11.45 -22.56
CA ASN A 144 -7.32 -12.33 -21.71
C ASN A 144 -7.00 -12.11 -20.21
N THR A 145 -7.93 -11.47 -19.49
CA THR A 145 -8.00 -11.39 -18.01
C THR A 145 -8.66 -12.66 -17.43
N PRO A 146 -8.58 -12.99 -16.11
CA PRO A 146 -8.49 -12.06 -14.98
C PRO A 146 -7.50 -12.41 -13.84
N ILE A 147 -7.01 -11.37 -13.17
CA ILE A 147 -6.41 -11.46 -11.83
C ILE A 147 -7.22 -10.54 -10.91
N ALA A 148 -7.76 -11.10 -9.84
CA ALA A 148 -8.57 -10.39 -8.86
C ALA A 148 -7.72 -9.98 -7.63
N GLU A 149 -8.04 -8.82 -7.04
CA GLU A 149 -8.24 -8.58 -5.58
C GLU A 149 -7.13 -9.08 -4.62
N ASP A 150 -6.35 -8.27 -3.86
CA ASP A 150 -6.74 -7.54 -2.62
C ASP A 150 -5.50 -7.04 -1.80
N ARG A 151 -5.52 -6.11 -0.81
CA ARG A 151 -6.47 -5.03 -0.41
C ARG A 151 -5.81 -3.95 0.51
N CYS A 152 -5.62 -2.74 -0.02
CA CYS A 152 -5.99 -1.44 0.57
C CYS A 152 -5.40 -0.92 1.92
N ALA A 153 -4.81 0.28 1.88
CA ALA A 153 -4.82 1.23 3.00
C ALA A 153 -5.78 2.39 2.71
N GLY A 154 -6.44 2.87 3.76
CA GLY A 154 -7.30 4.03 3.68
C GLY A 154 -6.49 5.32 3.55
N ASN A 155 -6.73 6.07 2.48
CA ASN A 155 -6.49 7.51 2.44
C ASN A 155 -7.58 8.14 1.57
N LYS A 156 -8.10 9.31 1.97
CA LYS A 156 -9.10 10.02 1.16
C LYS A 156 -8.45 10.42 -0.17
N PRO A 157 -9.00 10.04 -1.34
CA PRO A 157 -8.39 10.41 -2.61
C PRO A 157 -8.57 11.91 -2.87
N ALA A 158 -7.46 12.58 -3.22
CA ALA A 158 -7.53 13.81 -3.99
C ALA A 158 -8.07 13.48 -5.40
N ASP A 159 -8.76 14.44 -6.03
CA ASP A 159 -9.81 14.23 -7.05
C ASP A 159 -9.43 13.48 -8.36
N ASP A 160 -8.17 13.13 -8.60
CA ASP A 160 -7.66 13.02 -9.98
C ASP A 160 -7.26 11.62 -10.49
N LYS A 161 -7.50 10.53 -9.73
CA LYS A 161 -7.14 9.16 -10.22
C LYS A 161 -7.92 7.98 -9.61
N ILE A 162 -9.24 8.10 -9.46
CA ILE A 162 -10.08 6.96 -9.09
C ILE A 162 -10.18 5.98 -10.27
N ILE A 163 -9.73 4.74 -10.07
CA ILE A 163 -9.92 3.65 -11.03
C ILE A 163 -11.39 3.20 -10.95
N TYR A 164 -12.17 3.50 -11.98
CA TYR A 164 -13.61 3.20 -12.05
C TYR A 164 -13.86 1.74 -12.47
N THR A 165 -13.62 0.80 -11.55
CA THR A 165 -13.90 -0.63 -11.78
C THR A 165 -14.95 -1.17 -10.80
N ILE A 166 -15.67 -2.21 -11.21
CA ILE A 166 -16.73 -2.86 -10.42
C ILE A 166 -16.17 -3.31 -9.05
N THR A 167 -15.00 -3.93 -9.03
CA THR A 167 -14.28 -4.33 -7.81
C THR A 167 -14.08 -3.19 -6.80
N VAL A 168 -13.75 -1.97 -7.26
CA VAL A 168 -13.57 -0.81 -6.37
C VAL A 168 -14.91 -0.41 -5.74
N ALA A 169 -15.99 -0.39 -6.54
CA ALA A 169 -17.33 -0.09 -6.04
C ALA A 169 -17.87 -1.18 -5.08
N GLU A 170 -17.64 -2.46 -5.38
CA GLU A 170 -17.98 -3.58 -4.50
C GLU A 170 -17.18 -3.57 -3.19
N PHE A 171 -15.92 -3.12 -3.22
CA PHE A 171 -15.15 -2.93 -2.00
C PHE A 171 -15.73 -1.80 -1.13
N LEU A 172 -16.11 -0.67 -1.73
CA LEU A 172 -16.75 0.44 -1.01
C LEU A 172 -18.12 0.02 -0.42
N GLU A 173 -18.90 -0.83 -1.10
CA GLU A 173 -20.08 -1.48 -0.50
C GLU A 173 -19.70 -2.28 0.76
N LYS A 174 -18.68 -3.15 0.68
CA LYS A 174 -18.22 -3.99 1.81
C LYS A 174 -17.67 -3.16 2.98
N GLN A 175 -17.06 -2.01 2.72
CA GLN A 175 -16.60 -1.08 3.76
C GLN A 175 -17.73 -0.25 4.39
N GLY A 176 -18.98 -0.36 3.90
CA GLY A 176 -20.10 0.41 4.43
C GLY A 176 -20.17 1.85 3.91
N HIS A 177 -19.57 2.13 2.75
CA HIS A 177 -19.61 3.43 2.06
C HIS A 177 -20.48 3.37 0.78
N PRO A 178 -21.81 3.12 0.89
CA PRO A 178 -22.69 2.94 -0.27
C PRO A 178 -22.81 4.20 -1.14
N ASP A 179 -22.72 5.39 -0.55
CA ASP A 179 -22.80 6.68 -1.26
C ASP A 179 -21.58 6.93 -2.17
N GLU A 180 -20.41 6.40 -1.79
CA GLU A 180 -19.19 6.48 -2.59
C GLU A 180 -19.17 5.38 -3.66
N ALA A 181 -19.58 4.16 -3.31
CA ALA A 181 -19.78 3.07 -4.27
C ALA A 181 -20.73 3.47 -5.41
N LEU A 182 -21.84 4.17 -5.09
CA LEU A 182 -22.81 4.64 -6.07
C LEU A 182 -22.18 5.55 -7.13
N LYS A 183 -21.34 6.51 -6.72
CA LYS A 183 -20.64 7.41 -7.65
C LYS A 183 -19.72 6.66 -8.60
N VAL A 184 -19.03 5.62 -8.10
CA VAL A 184 -18.15 4.79 -8.92
C VAL A 184 -18.96 4.00 -9.95
N TYR A 185 -20.09 3.38 -9.57
CA TYR A 185 -20.96 2.70 -10.53
C TYR A 185 -21.58 3.65 -11.56
N GLU A 186 -21.99 4.85 -11.16
CA GLU A 186 -22.52 5.85 -12.10
C GLU A 186 -21.46 6.27 -13.13
N LYS A 187 -20.20 6.44 -12.70
CA LYS A 187 -19.05 6.66 -13.62
C LYS A 187 -18.70 5.46 -14.49
N ILE A 188 -19.02 4.24 -14.08
CA ILE A 188 -18.91 3.03 -14.91
C ILE A 188 -19.99 3.04 -16.00
N VAL A 189 -21.26 3.29 -15.64
CA VAL A 189 -22.38 3.31 -16.61
C VAL A 189 -22.30 4.49 -17.59
N GLU A 190 -21.72 5.62 -17.17
CA GLU A 190 -21.41 6.77 -18.04
C GLU A 190 -20.39 6.42 -19.13
N LYS A 191 -19.43 5.52 -18.84
CA LYS A 191 -18.39 5.07 -19.78
C LYS A 191 -18.79 3.84 -20.58
N ASP A 192 -19.52 2.92 -19.96
CA ASP A 192 -20.06 1.70 -20.54
C ASP A 192 -21.55 1.58 -20.20
N SER A 193 -22.39 2.14 -21.08
CA SER A 193 -23.85 2.09 -20.92
C SER A 193 -24.44 0.69 -21.15
N SER A 194 -23.64 -0.31 -21.56
CA SER A 194 -24.06 -1.70 -21.70
C SER A 194 -23.89 -2.52 -20.41
N ASN A 195 -23.23 -1.95 -19.39
CA ASN A 195 -22.89 -2.62 -18.14
C ASN A 195 -24.10 -2.91 -17.24
N LYS A 196 -24.75 -4.05 -17.45
CA LYS A 196 -25.92 -4.48 -16.66
C LYS A 196 -25.60 -4.60 -15.16
N THR A 197 -24.44 -5.16 -14.82
CA THR A 197 -24.02 -5.38 -13.43
C THR A 197 -23.91 -4.08 -12.65
N ALA A 198 -23.26 -3.05 -13.19
CA ALA A 198 -23.18 -1.74 -12.54
C ALA A 198 -24.57 -1.11 -12.33
N ARG A 199 -25.49 -1.27 -13.29
CA ARG A 199 -26.86 -0.76 -13.20
C ARG A 199 -27.69 -1.45 -12.12
N GLU A 200 -27.64 -2.78 -12.05
CA GLU A 200 -28.31 -3.57 -11.00
C GLU A 200 -27.80 -3.21 -9.60
N ARG A 201 -26.49 -2.95 -9.46
CA ARG A 201 -25.88 -2.47 -8.22
C ARG A 201 -26.36 -1.07 -7.83
N ILE A 202 -26.44 -0.14 -8.77
CA ILE A 202 -27.01 1.21 -8.56
C ILE A 202 -28.43 1.13 -7.99
N ASP A 203 -29.31 0.36 -8.64
CA ASP A 203 -30.73 0.26 -8.25
C ASP A 203 -30.88 -0.40 -6.86
N ARG A 204 -30.06 -1.42 -6.57
CA ARG A 204 -29.98 -2.05 -5.25
C ARG A 204 -29.54 -1.06 -4.16
N ILE A 205 -28.48 -0.28 -4.40
CA ILE A 205 -27.96 0.69 -3.43
C ILE A 205 -28.99 1.80 -3.17
N LYS A 206 -29.60 2.35 -4.23
CA LYS A 206 -30.66 3.38 -4.11
C LYS A 206 -31.86 2.86 -3.31
N SER A 207 -32.28 1.61 -3.50
CA SER A 207 -33.33 0.98 -2.69
C SER A 207 -32.97 0.86 -1.20
N LEU A 208 -31.71 0.51 -0.88
CA LEU A 208 -31.24 0.42 0.50
C LEU A 208 -31.16 1.80 1.17
N LEU A 209 -30.62 2.80 0.48
CA LEU A 209 -30.52 4.17 1.00
C LEU A 209 -31.90 4.76 1.32
N ASN A 210 -32.92 4.53 0.46
CA ASN A 210 -34.29 4.97 0.73
C ASN A 210 -34.85 4.34 2.03
N LYS A 211 -34.70 3.02 2.20
CA LYS A 211 -35.12 2.31 3.43
C LYS A 211 -34.43 2.80 4.70
N HIS A 212 -33.18 3.25 4.60
CA HIS A 212 -32.46 3.84 5.73
C HIS A 212 -32.94 5.26 6.05
N GLN A 213 -33.34 6.06 5.06
CA GLN A 213 -33.96 7.37 5.31
C GLN A 213 -35.32 7.25 6.00
N ASP A 214 -36.13 6.26 5.63
CA ASP A 214 -37.42 5.99 6.27
C ASP A 214 -37.22 5.53 7.73
N ASN A 215 -36.35 4.54 7.97
CA ASN A 215 -36.01 4.06 9.33
C ASN A 215 -35.42 5.14 10.26
N LYS A 216 -34.76 6.16 9.70
CA LYS A 216 -34.14 7.22 10.50
C LYS A 216 -35.15 8.26 10.98
N LYS A 217 -36.27 8.44 10.28
CA LYS A 217 -37.38 9.31 10.69
C LYS A 217 -38.21 8.74 11.84
N GLU A 218 -38.27 7.42 11.99
CA GLU A 218 -39.06 6.74 13.05
C GLU A 218 -38.36 6.67 14.42
N LYS A 219 -37.07 7.06 14.53
CA LYS A 219 -36.25 6.82 15.73
C LYS A 219 -35.78 8.07 16.48
N GLU A 220 -36.17 9.25 16.06
CA GLU A 220 -35.96 10.45 16.87
C GLU A 220 -37.11 10.60 17.88
N PRO A 221 -36.87 10.45 19.20
CA PRO A 221 -37.91 10.72 20.20
C PRO A 221 -38.32 12.19 20.10
N ASP A 222 -39.62 12.45 20.28
CA ASP A 222 -40.21 13.79 20.27
C ASP A 222 -39.52 14.70 21.29
N GLU A 223 -39.61 16.03 21.11
CA GLU A 223 -39.02 16.99 22.04
C GLU A 223 -39.51 16.77 23.47
N GLY A 224 -40.79 16.41 23.67
CA GLY A 224 -41.34 16.06 24.98
C GLY A 224 -40.67 14.82 25.61
N GLU A 225 -40.39 13.78 24.80
CA GLU A 225 -39.68 12.59 25.26
C GLU A 225 -38.21 12.89 25.60
N ARG A 226 -37.54 13.75 24.82
CA ARG A 226 -36.16 14.21 25.13
C ARG A 226 -36.09 14.90 26.49
N PHE A 227 -37.04 15.77 26.82
CA PHE A 227 -37.10 16.45 28.12
C PHE A 227 -37.28 15.47 29.29
N THR A 228 -38.13 14.44 29.16
CA THR A 228 -38.33 13.45 30.24
C THR A 228 -37.10 12.55 30.46
N LEU A 229 -36.39 12.19 29.38
CA LEU A 229 -35.12 11.45 29.48
C LEU A 229 -34.03 12.27 30.20
N LEU A 230 -33.90 13.55 29.86
CA LEU A 230 -32.96 14.48 30.51
C LEU A 230 -33.29 14.69 32.00
N ALA A 231 -34.57 14.88 32.34
CA ALA A 231 -35.01 15.03 33.73
C ALA A 231 -34.69 13.78 34.58
N ASN A 232 -34.95 12.58 34.05
CA ASN A 232 -34.61 11.32 34.72
C ASN A 232 -33.09 11.11 34.88
N TRP A 233 -32.30 11.56 33.91
CA TRP A 233 -30.84 11.50 34.00
C TRP A 233 -30.27 12.46 35.06
N MET A 234 -30.76 13.70 35.12
CA MET A 234 -30.37 14.67 36.15
C MET A 234 -30.74 14.18 37.57
N ASN A 235 -31.93 13.59 37.75
CA ASN A 235 -32.37 13.03 39.03
C ASN A 235 -31.48 11.83 39.47
N LYS A 236 -31.05 10.98 38.52
CA LYS A 236 -30.04 9.93 38.76
C LYS A 236 -28.68 10.46 39.21
N LEU A 237 -28.25 11.62 38.70
CA LEU A 237 -26.99 12.24 39.10
C LEU A 237 -27.05 12.86 40.51
N GLN A 238 -28.16 13.50 40.88
CA GLN A 238 -28.34 14.02 42.25
C GLN A 238 -28.34 12.88 43.28
N LYS A 239 -28.98 11.74 42.99
CA LYS A 239 -28.98 10.55 43.87
C LYS A 239 -27.63 9.84 44.01
N ARG A 240 -26.59 10.23 43.26
CA ARG A 240 -25.21 9.73 43.42
C ARG A 240 -24.31 10.70 44.19
N ARG A 241 -24.86 11.82 44.67
CA ARG A 241 -24.12 12.96 45.24
C ARG A 241 -24.55 13.31 46.67
N ASN A 242 -25.49 12.52 47.22
CA ASN A 242 -25.77 12.33 48.65
C ASN A 242 -25.41 10.88 49.02
#